data_AF-A0A7K1VSC6-F1
#
_entry.id   AF-A0A7K1VSC6-F1
#
_cell.length_a   1.000
_cell.length_b   1.000
_cell.length_c   1.000
_cell.angle_alpha   90.00
_cell.angle_beta   90.00
_cell.angle_gamma   90.00
#
_symmetry.space_group_name_H-M   'P 1'
#
loop_
_entity.id
_entity.type
_entity.pdbx_description
1 polymer ?
#
loop_
_entity_poly.entity_id
_entity_poly.type
_entity_poly.pdbx_seq_one_letter_code
_entity_poly.pdbx_strand_id
1 'polypeptide(L)'
;MIAVREQLLLETLTIAADTLVDDFDIVDFLHVLVERSSDICEAVDVGILFAEPKGELVVMAATSERLRVIEALQLSTGQGPSLDSYDSGEVVTAGSVDEIARRWPDFAPGVTELGYQSVHAVPLRLRRRTIGSLDFFRDACGELSAEDVRSAQTIADIATIGLLQERAIREASVARDQLQHALDARVLIEQAKGVIAHTRQVDMDTAWVLLRQRARSHQARVTDVARAVIDGLITL
;
A
#
# COMPACT_ATOMS: atom_id res chain seq x y z
N MET A 1 -22.42 -11.64 23.67
CA MET A 1 -21.75 -11.74 22.37
C MET A 1 -22.05 -10.54 21.48
N ILE A 2 -23.31 -10.26 21.11
CA ILE A 2 -23.66 -9.12 20.22
C ILE A 2 -23.10 -7.77 20.70
N ALA A 3 -23.31 -7.40 21.98
CA ALA A 3 -22.82 -6.12 22.52
C ALA A 3 -21.28 -5.99 22.54
N VAL A 4 -20.54 -7.11 22.67
CA VAL A 4 -19.07 -7.12 22.66
C VAL A 4 -18.55 -6.90 21.24
N ARG A 5 -19.20 -7.54 20.25
CA ARG A 5 -18.88 -7.39 18.83
C ARG A 5 -19.20 -5.98 18.32
N GLU A 6 -20.34 -5.41 18.69
CA GLU A 6 -20.69 -4.02 18.36
C GLU A 6 -19.71 -3.02 18.97
N GLN A 7 -19.32 -3.21 20.24
CA GLN A 7 -18.33 -2.38 20.89
C GLN A 7 -16.95 -2.46 20.20
N LEU A 8 -16.53 -3.68 19.82
CA LEU A 8 -15.28 -3.88 19.09
C LEU A 8 -15.30 -3.17 17.73
N LEU A 9 -16.40 -3.22 16.99
CA LEU A 9 -16.56 -2.50 15.72
C LEU A 9 -16.54 -0.98 15.92
N LEU A 10 -17.22 -0.46 16.94
CA LEU A 10 -17.22 0.98 17.27
C LEU A 10 -15.83 1.48 17.66
N GLU A 11 -15.10 0.73 18.49
CA GLU A 11 -13.72 1.06 18.83
C GLU A 11 -12.82 1.02 17.59
N THR A 12 -13.03 0.07 16.69
CA THR A 12 -12.27 -0.05 15.44
C THR A 12 -12.53 1.15 14.53
N LEU A 13 -13.78 1.64 14.49
CA LEU A 13 -14.15 2.85 13.78
C LEU A 13 -13.53 4.11 14.40
N THR A 14 -13.46 4.19 15.73
CA THR A 14 -12.78 5.30 16.42
C THR A 14 -11.30 5.34 16.05
N ILE A 15 -10.63 4.19 16.09
CA ILE A 15 -9.23 4.08 15.65
C ILE A 15 -9.11 4.49 14.18
N ALA A 16 -10.04 4.06 13.31
CA ALA A 16 -10.10 4.47 11.91
C ALA A 16 -10.31 5.98 11.71
N ALA A 17 -10.99 6.66 12.65
CA ALA A 17 -11.17 8.11 12.61
C ALA A 17 -9.92 8.85 13.09
N ASP A 18 -9.19 8.31 14.07
CA ASP A 18 -7.91 8.87 14.54
C ASP A 18 -6.85 8.85 13.42
N THR A 19 -6.94 7.90 12.48
CA THR A 19 -6.08 7.85 11.27
C THR A 19 -6.27 9.03 10.33
N LEU A 20 -7.34 9.82 10.49
CA LEU A 20 -7.66 10.96 9.63
C LEU A 20 -7.03 12.27 10.12
N VAL A 21 -6.45 12.30 11.32
CA VAL A 21 -6.10 13.54 12.03
C VAL A 21 -4.60 13.72 12.31
N ASP A 22 -3.84 12.66 12.58
CA ASP A 22 -2.42 12.73 13.03
C ASP A 22 -1.41 11.96 12.14
N ASP A 23 -0.10 12.08 12.45
CA ASP A 23 1.02 11.25 11.97
C ASP A 23 0.76 9.77 12.33
N PHE A 24 -0.08 9.14 11.52
CA PHE A 24 -0.65 7.83 11.76
C PHE A 24 0.26 6.73 11.20
N ASP A 25 0.62 5.76 12.04
CA ASP A 25 1.35 4.57 11.59
C ASP A 25 0.37 3.52 11.05
N ILE A 26 0.33 3.42 9.71
CA ILE A 26 -0.48 2.42 9.00
C ILE A 26 -0.16 0.98 9.44
N VAL A 27 1.09 0.69 9.81
CA VAL A 27 1.52 -0.67 10.17
C VAL A 27 0.86 -1.07 11.48
N ASP A 28 0.94 -0.20 12.49
CA ASP A 28 0.33 -0.45 13.80
C ASP A 28 -1.19 -0.60 13.69
N PHE A 29 -1.84 0.23 12.87
CA PHE A 29 -3.27 0.12 12.64
C PHE A 29 -3.69 -1.20 12.00
N LEU A 30 -3.05 -1.58 10.89
CA LEU A 30 -3.39 -2.83 10.22
C LEU A 30 -3.11 -4.03 11.13
N HIS A 31 -2.08 -3.94 11.98
CA HIS A 31 -1.84 -4.94 13.01
C HIS A 31 -2.99 -5.03 14.02
N VAL A 32 -3.49 -3.90 14.54
CA VAL A 32 -4.67 -3.88 15.40
C VAL A 32 -5.91 -4.46 14.70
N LEU A 33 -6.11 -4.18 13.41
CA LEU A 33 -7.24 -4.74 12.66
C LEU A 33 -7.17 -6.26 12.54
N VAL A 34 -6.00 -6.83 12.21
CA VAL A 34 -5.88 -8.30 12.09
C VAL A 34 -6.02 -9.00 13.44
N GLU A 35 -5.49 -8.41 14.52
CA GLU A 35 -5.66 -8.92 15.88
C GLU A 35 -7.15 -8.97 16.26
N ARG A 36 -7.88 -7.87 16.07
CA ARG A 36 -9.33 -7.80 16.37
C ARG A 36 -10.18 -8.72 15.48
N SER A 37 -9.72 -8.95 14.25
CA SER A 37 -10.39 -9.83 13.28
C SER A 37 -10.29 -11.30 13.68
N SER A 38 -9.18 -11.69 14.32
CA SER A 38 -8.96 -13.08 14.78
C SER A 38 -10.03 -13.50 15.79
N ASP A 39 -10.33 -12.64 16.76
CA ASP A 39 -11.39 -12.82 17.76
C ASP A 39 -12.80 -12.92 17.14
N ILE A 40 -13.07 -12.11 16.12
CA ILE A 40 -14.41 -12.04 15.50
C ILE A 40 -14.73 -13.31 14.71
N CYS A 41 -13.76 -13.87 13.99
CA CYS A 41 -13.98 -15.00 13.09
C CYS A 41 -13.47 -16.33 13.64
N GLU A 42 -13.03 -16.37 14.89
CA GLU A 42 -12.38 -17.55 15.51
C GLU A 42 -11.27 -18.10 14.60
N ALA A 43 -10.46 -17.19 14.07
CA ALA A 43 -9.35 -17.52 13.19
C ALA A 43 -8.06 -17.59 14.00
N VAL A 44 -7.26 -18.63 13.75
CA VAL A 44 -5.95 -18.76 14.38
C VAL A 44 -4.92 -17.85 13.72
N ASP A 45 -5.16 -17.46 12.47
CA ASP A 45 -4.34 -16.51 11.76
C ASP A 45 -5.17 -15.61 10.85
N VAL A 46 -4.82 -14.32 10.82
CA VAL A 46 -5.45 -13.31 9.96
C VAL A 46 -4.40 -12.47 9.25
N GLY A 47 -4.66 -12.15 7.98
CA GLY A 47 -3.77 -11.40 7.11
C GLY A 47 -4.50 -10.32 6.32
N ILE A 48 -3.78 -9.27 5.93
CA ILE A 48 -4.24 -8.27 4.97
C ILE A 48 -3.29 -8.27 3.78
N LEU A 49 -3.82 -8.57 2.61
CA LEU A 49 -3.13 -8.41 1.34
C LEU A 49 -3.59 -7.12 0.66
N PHE A 50 -2.66 -6.42 0.02
CA PHE A 50 -2.93 -5.19 -0.72
C PHE A 50 -2.24 -5.19 -2.08
N ALA A 51 -2.94 -4.71 -3.10
CA ALA A 51 -2.41 -4.61 -4.46
C ALA A 51 -1.62 -3.32 -4.63
N GLU A 52 -0.31 -3.45 -4.83
CA GLU A 52 0.56 -2.34 -5.21
C GLU A 52 0.18 -1.77 -6.60
N PRO A 53 0.66 -0.57 -6.98
CA PRO A 53 0.31 0.06 -8.27
C PRO A 53 0.56 -0.80 -9.52
N LYS A 54 1.48 -1.77 -9.45
CA LYS A 54 1.78 -2.72 -10.53
C LYS A 54 0.84 -3.93 -10.58
N GLY A 55 -0.08 -4.05 -9.63
CA GLY A 55 -1.02 -5.18 -9.50
C GLY A 55 -0.47 -6.35 -8.69
N GLU A 56 0.74 -6.24 -8.15
CA GLU A 56 1.33 -7.25 -7.28
C GLU A 56 0.70 -7.16 -5.88
N LEU A 57 0.16 -8.28 -5.38
CA LEU A 57 -0.37 -8.38 -4.03
C LEU A 57 0.78 -8.59 -3.03
N VAL A 58 0.76 -7.81 -1.95
CA VAL A 58 1.74 -7.87 -0.86
C VAL A 58 1.03 -7.98 0.49
N VAL A 59 1.64 -8.72 1.42
CA VAL A 59 1.12 -8.86 2.78
C VAL A 59 1.45 -7.59 3.57
N MET A 60 0.43 -6.81 3.91
CA MET A 60 0.55 -5.57 4.68
C MET A 60 0.57 -5.82 6.19
N ALA A 61 -0.22 -6.78 6.66
CA ALA A 61 -0.27 -7.18 8.07
C ALA A 61 -0.57 -8.67 8.18
N ALA A 62 -0.09 -9.28 9.26
CA ALA A 62 -0.29 -10.68 9.59
C ALA A 62 -0.22 -10.87 11.11
N THR A 63 -1.05 -11.75 11.66
CA THR A 63 -0.98 -12.15 13.07
C THR A 63 0.19 -13.10 13.36
N SER A 64 0.72 -13.77 12.34
CA SER A 64 1.88 -14.66 12.50
C SER A 64 2.75 -14.79 11.24
N GLU A 65 3.98 -15.28 11.45
CA GLU A 65 4.89 -15.65 10.37
C GLU A 65 4.36 -16.85 9.56
N ARG A 66 3.60 -17.74 10.19
CA ARG A 66 2.94 -18.88 9.51
C ARG A 66 2.01 -18.37 8.40
N LEU A 67 1.27 -17.30 8.69
CA LEU A 67 0.40 -16.66 7.69
C LEU A 67 1.20 -16.08 6.51
N ARG A 68 2.34 -15.44 6.77
CA ARG A 68 3.19 -14.91 5.68
C ARG A 68 3.65 -16.01 4.73
N VAL A 69 3.97 -17.18 5.27
CA VAL A 69 4.38 -18.35 4.47
C VAL A 69 3.22 -18.86 3.59
N ILE A 70 2.03 -19.03 4.15
CA ILE A 70 0.89 -19.53 3.37
C ILE A 70 0.41 -18.52 2.31
N GLU A 71 0.49 -17.22 2.61
CA GLU A 71 0.20 -16.16 1.64
C GLU A 71 1.21 -16.13 0.49
N ALA A 72 2.50 -16.28 0.79
CA ALA A 72 3.52 -16.43 -0.24
C ALA A 72 3.28 -17.66 -1.15
N LEU A 73 2.74 -18.74 -0.59
CA LEU A 73 2.34 -19.91 -1.37
C LEU A 73 1.20 -19.57 -2.35
N GLN A 74 0.17 -18.83 -1.92
CA GLN A 74 -0.91 -18.38 -2.82
C GLN A 74 -0.35 -17.59 -3.99
N LEU A 75 0.49 -16.59 -3.70
CA LEU A 75 1.13 -15.77 -4.73
C LEU A 75 2.00 -16.58 -5.71
N SER A 76 2.73 -17.58 -5.19
CA SER A 76 3.64 -18.40 -6.02
C SER A 76 2.91 -19.41 -6.90
N THR A 77 1.80 -19.97 -6.41
CA THR A 77 1.00 -20.98 -7.14
C THR A 77 -0.06 -20.33 -8.03
N GLY A 78 -0.39 -19.06 -7.79
CA GLY A 78 -1.52 -18.39 -8.44
C GLY A 78 -2.87 -18.99 -8.01
N GLN A 79 -2.92 -19.71 -6.89
CA GLN A 79 -4.13 -20.37 -6.38
C GLN A 79 -4.34 -20.02 -4.92
N GLY A 80 -5.58 -19.70 -4.56
CA GLY A 80 -5.97 -19.54 -3.17
C GLY A 80 -7.16 -18.59 -3.01
N PRO A 81 -7.85 -18.65 -1.87
CA PRO A 81 -8.98 -17.77 -1.58
C PRO A 81 -8.66 -16.28 -1.70
N SER A 82 -7.46 -15.82 -1.31
CA SER A 82 -7.11 -14.39 -1.37
C SER A 82 -7.09 -13.85 -2.80
N LEU A 83 -6.52 -14.63 -3.72
CA LEU A 83 -6.45 -14.32 -5.14
C LEU A 83 -7.82 -14.36 -5.79
N ASP A 84 -8.59 -15.43 -5.54
CA ASP A 84 -9.96 -15.56 -6.03
C ASP A 84 -10.84 -14.39 -5.54
N SER A 85 -10.69 -13.99 -4.27
CA SER A 85 -11.41 -12.87 -3.66
C SER A 85 -10.99 -11.53 -4.25
N TYR A 86 -9.69 -11.32 -4.46
CA TYR A 86 -9.15 -10.15 -5.15
C TYR A 86 -9.72 -10.00 -6.57
N ASP A 87 -9.69 -11.08 -7.35
CA ASP A 87 -10.08 -11.08 -8.76
C ASP A 87 -11.61 -10.97 -8.94
N SER A 88 -12.37 -11.73 -8.17
CA SER A 88 -13.84 -11.70 -8.23
C SER A 88 -14.44 -10.48 -7.55
N GLY A 89 -13.73 -9.94 -6.55
CA GLY A 89 -14.28 -8.96 -5.63
C GLY A 89 -15.42 -9.52 -4.80
N GLU A 90 -15.48 -10.83 -4.54
CA GLU A 90 -16.49 -11.50 -3.72
C GLU A 90 -15.86 -12.20 -2.51
N VAL A 91 -16.67 -12.49 -1.49
CA VAL A 91 -16.21 -13.29 -0.35
C VAL A 91 -16.00 -14.73 -0.81
N VAL A 92 -14.81 -15.27 -0.54
CA VAL A 92 -14.43 -16.62 -0.95
C VAL A 92 -14.15 -17.45 0.29
N THR A 93 -14.85 -18.57 0.42
CA THR A 93 -14.72 -19.49 1.56
C THR A 93 -14.44 -20.92 1.09
N ALA A 94 -13.70 -21.66 1.90
CA ALA A 94 -13.65 -23.11 1.84
C ALA A 94 -13.64 -23.66 3.27
N GLY A 95 -14.69 -24.40 3.63
CA GLY A 95 -14.95 -24.84 5.01
C GLY A 95 -14.25 -26.15 5.39
N SER A 96 -13.52 -26.79 4.48
CA SER A 96 -12.87 -28.08 4.73
C SER A 96 -11.65 -28.27 3.84
N VAL A 97 -10.70 -29.10 4.30
CA VAL A 97 -9.49 -29.48 3.54
C VAL A 97 -9.85 -30.10 2.18
N ASP A 98 -10.89 -30.93 2.11
CA ASP A 98 -11.34 -31.55 0.85
C ASP A 98 -11.84 -30.51 -0.17
N GLU A 99 -12.54 -29.47 0.31
CA GLU A 99 -12.96 -28.37 -0.54
C GLU A 99 -11.77 -27.53 -1.02
N ILE A 100 -10.81 -27.26 -0.14
CA ILE A 100 -9.58 -26.55 -0.47
C ILE A 100 -8.80 -27.32 -1.54
N ALA A 101 -8.60 -28.63 -1.37
CA ALA A 101 -7.90 -29.49 -2.33
C ALA A 101 -8.59 -29.56 -3.69
N ARG A 102 -9.93 -29.53 -3.71
CA ARG A 102 -10.70 -29.52 -4.96
C ARG A 102 -10.58 -28.19 -5.72
N ARG A 103 -10.55 -27.06 -5.01
CA ARG A 103 -10.54 -25.72 -5.61
C ARG A 103 -9.13 -25.24 -5.97
N TRP A 104 -8.17 -25.51 -5.11
CA TRP A 104 -6.79 -25.00 -5.19
C TRP A 104 -5.79 -26.14 -4.91
N PRO A 105 -5.63 -27.10 -5.85
CA PRO A 105 -4.86 -28.31 -5.63
C PRO A 105 -3.37 -28.06 -5.33
N ASP A 106 -2.76 -27.00 -5.85
CA ASP A 106 -1.35 -26.68 -5.62
C ASP A 106 -1.12 -25.91 -4.30
N PHE A 107 -2.18 -25.31 -3.76
CA PHE A 107 -2.19 -24.58 -2.49
C PHE A 107 -2.49 -25.49 -1.28
N ALA A 108 -3.40 -26.44 -1.46
CA ALA A 108 -3.92 -27.30 -0.38
C ALA A 108 -2.86 -28.08 0.44
N PRO A 109 -1.74 -28.56 -0.14
CA PRO A 109 -0.70 -29.22 0.65
C PRO A 109 -0.12 -28.31 1.74
N GLY A 110 0.16 -27.05 1.41
CA GLY A 110 0.70 -26.08 2.38
C GLY A 110 -0.30 -25.72 3.47
N VAL A 111 -1.59 -25.62 3.14
CA VAL A 111 -2.67 -25.42 4.11
C VAL A 111 -2.66 -26.54 5.16
N THR A 112 -2.60 -27.79 4.69
CA THR A 112 -2.65 -28.99 5.55
C THR A 112 -1.37 -29.13 6.37
N GLU A 113 -0.20 -28.89 5.78
CA GLU A 113 1.11 -28.94 6.47
C GLU A 113 1.18 -27.93 7.62
N LEU A 114 0.59 -26.74 7.44
CA LEU A 114 0.53 -25.69 8.45
C LEU A 114 -0.60 -25.87 9.46
N GLY A 115 -1.41 -26.93 9.32
CA GLY A 115 -2.46 -27.31 10.28
C GLY A 115 -3.78 -26.56 10.13
N TYR A 116 -4.00 -25.86 9.02
CA TYR A 116 -5.27 -25.19 8.75
C TYR A 116 -6.31 -26.18 8.21
N GLN A 117 -7.57 -25.96 8.54
CA GLN A 117 -8.71 -26.81 8.16
C GLN A 117 -9.78 -26.06 7.35
N SER A 118 -9.84 -24.74 7.48
CA SER A 118 -10.68 -23.88 6.64
C SER A 118 -9.98 -22.56 6.34
N VAL A 119 -10.34 -21.95 5.21
CA VAL A 119 -9.77 -20.69 4.72
C VAL A 119 -10.87 -19.79 4.17
N HIS A 120 -10.76 -18.49 4.44
CA HIS A 120 -11.75 -17.50 4.06
C HIS A 120 -11.07 -16.19 3.67
N ALA A 121 -11.53 -15.55 2.60
CA ALA A 121 -11.01 -14.29 2.11
C ALA A 121 -12.15 -13.31 1.85
N VAL A 122 -12.03 -12.12 2.42
CA VAL A 122 -12.99 -11.03 2.29
C VAL A 122 -12.34 -9.89 1.51
N PRO A 123 -12.96 -9.39 0.43
CA PRO A 123 -12.33 -8.42 -0.44
C PRO A 123 -12.25 -7.03 0.20
N LEU A 124 -11.09 -6.38 0.06
CA LEU A 124 -10.91 -4.94 0.29
C LEU A 124 -11.44 -4.20 -0.94
N ARG A 125 -12.56 -3.48 -0.80
CA ARG A 125 -13.27 -2.87 -1.95
C ARG A 125 -13.24 -1.34 -1.89
N LEU A 126 -12.77 -0.73 -2.98
CA LEU A 126 -12.97 0.69 -3.27
C LEU A 126 -13.98 0.86 -4.41
N ARG A 127 -15.22 1.19 -4.07
CA ARG A 127 -16.33 1.34 -5.04
C ARG A 127 -16.52 0.06 -5.87
N ARG A 128 -16.04 0.04 -7.12
CA ARG A 128 -16.15 -1.09 -8.06
C ARG A 128 -14.82 -1.81 -8.28
N ARG A 129 -13.78 -1.47 -7.52
CA ARG A 129 -12.44 -2.03 -7.65
C ARG A 129 -12.06 -2.75 -6.37
N THR A 130 -11.57 -3.98 -6.49
CA THR A 130 -10.91 -4.68 -5.38
C THR A 130 -9.45 -4.25 -5.31
N ILE A 131 -8.98 -3.94 -4.10
CA ILE A 131 -7.62 -3.44 -3.85
C ILE A 131 -6.79 -4.41 -3.00
N GLY A 132 -7.37 -5.56 -2.63
CA GLY A 132 -6.71 -6.60 -1.85
C GLY A 132 -7.74 -7.47 -1.13
N SER A 133 -7.32 -8.16 -0.08
CA SER A 133 -8.14 -9.08 0.71
C SER A 133 -7.78 -9.03 2.20
N LEU A 134 -8.75 -9.37 3.04
CA LEU A 134 -8.60 -9.71 4.44
C LEU A 134 -8.83 -11.23 4.57
N ASP A 135 -7.79 -11.93 4.96
CA ASP A 135 -7.69 -13.39 4.85
C ASP A 135 -7.66 -14.04 6.22
N PHE A 136 -8.44 -15.10 6.40
CA PHE A 136 -8.66 -15.81 7.65
C PHE A 136 -8.36 -17.29 7.48
N PHE A 137 -7.53 -17.80 8.37
CA PHE A 137 -7.16 -19.21 8.41
C PHE A 137 -7.56 -19.79 9.77
N ARG A 138 -8.28 -20.91 9.75
CA ARG A 138 -8.79 -21.57 10.96
C ARG A 138 -8.20 -22.97 11.06
N ASP A 139 -7.94 -23.43 12.29
CA ASP A 139 -7.55 -24.80 12.60
C ASP A 139 -8.76 -25.72 12.84
N ALA A 140 -9.97 -25.22 12.56
CA ALA A 140 -11.22 -25.95 12.62
C ALA A 140 -11.95 -25.90 11.27
N CYS A 141 -12.71 -26.95 10.97
CA CYS A 141 -13.61 -26.97 9.82
C CYS A 141 -14.83 -26.06 10.05
N GLY A 142 -15.42 -25.59 8.95
CA GLY A 142 -16.68 -24.85 8.94
C GLY A 142 -16.65 -23.58 8.10
N GLU A 143 -17.82 -23.16 7.64
CA GLU A 143 -18.00 -21.86 6.99
C GLU A 143 -18.11 -20.74 8.03
N LEU A 144 -17.75 -19.52 7.63
CA LEU A 144 -18.09 -18.32 8.39
C LEU A 144 -19.61 -18.13 8.36
N SER A 145 -20.20 -17.77 9.50
CA SER A 145 -21.62 -17.42 9.51
C SER A 145 -21.86 -16.13 8.73
N ALA A 146 -23.09 -15.91 8.27
CA ALA A 146 -23.43 -14.67 7.57
C ALA A 146 -23.18 -13.41 8.44
N GLU A 147 -23.19 -13.55 9.77
CA GLU A 147 -22.84 -12.45 10.67
C GLU A 147 -21.34 -12.19 10.70
N ASP A 148 -20.53 -13.24 10.78
CA ASP A 148 -19.06 -13.13 10.77
C ASP A 148 -18.58 -12.52 9.46
N VAL A 149 -19.17 -12.93 8.33
CA VAL A 149 -18.89 -12.33 7.01
C VAL A 149 -19.21 -10.84 6.99
N ARG A 150 -20.32 -10.39 7.59
CA ARG A 150 -20.65 -8.96 7.66
C ARG A 150 -19.65 -8.18 8.52
N SER A 151 -19.26 -8.74 9.67
CA SER A 151 -18.27 -8.13 10.55
C SER A 151 -16.89 -8.07 9.89
N ALA A 152 -16.44 -9.16 9.27
CA ALA A 152 -15.21 -9.21 8.50
C ALA A 152 -15.21 -8.21 7.34
N GLN A 153 -16.32 -8.07 6.61
CA GLN A 153 -16.45 -7.05 5.57
C GLN A 153 -16.36 -5.63 6.14
N THR A 154 -16.93 -5.39 7.32
CA THR A 154 -16.84 -4.07 7.97
C THR A 154 -15.38 -3.72 8.30
N ILE A 155 -14.60 -4.69 8.78
CA ILE A 155 -13.17 -4.49 9.05
C ILE A 155 -12.37 -4.32 7.75
N ALA A 156 -12.69 -5.11 6.72
CA ALA A 156 -12.11 -4.96 5.39
C ALA A 156 -12.37 -3.56 4.81
N ASP A 157 -13.56 -3.00 5.01
CA ASP A 157 -13.91 -1.65 4.57
C ASP A 157 -13.12 -0.58 5.36
N ILE A 158 -12.92 -0.78 6.67
CA ILE A 158 -12.09 0.08 7.52
C ILE A 158 -10.62 0.03 7.10
N ALA A 159 -10.07 -1.17 6.89
CA ALA A 159 -8.70 -1.37 6.39
C ALA A 159 -8.51 -0.68 5.03
N THR A 160 -9.51 -0.80 4.14
CA THR A 160 -9.53 -0.14 2.83
C THR A 160 -9.40 1.37 2.98
N ILE A 161 -10.14 2.01 3.89
CA ILE A 161 -10.06 3.45 4.11
C ILE A 161 -8.65 3.86 4.59
N GLY A 162 -8.11 3.16 5.60
CA GLY A 162 -6.77 3.45 6.13
C GLY A 162 -5.66 3.31 5.08
N LEU A 163 -5.68 2.22 4.30
CA LEU A 163 -4.71 1.99 3.22
C LEU A 163 -4.78 3.06 2.12
N LEU A 164 -5.98 3.52 1.77
CA LEU A 164 -6.15 4.57 0.76
C LEU A 164 -5.71 5.94 1.28
N GLN A 165 -5.97 6.22 2.55
CA GLN A 165 -5.54 7.46 3.18
C GLN A 165 -4.01 7.55 3.21
N GLU A 166 -3.33 6.47 3.63
CA GLU A 166 -1.88 6.45 3.64
C GLU A 166 -1.29 6.60 2.24
N ARG A 167 -1.87 5.92 1.26
CA ARG A 167 -1.47 6.09 -0.15
C ARG A 167 -1.62 7.55 -0.61
N ALA A 168 -2.72 8.22 -0.27
CA ALA A 168 -2.95 9.60 -0.65
C ALA A 168 -1.95 10.56 0.02
N ILE A 169 -1.64 10.35 1.30
CA ILE A 169 -0.63 11.12 2.04
C ILE A 169 0.74 10.96 1.41
N ARG A 170 1.15 9.72 1.11
CA ARG A 170 2.43 9.41 0.47
C ARG A 170 2.55 10.05 -0.92
N GLU A 171 1.52 9.93 -1.75
CA GLU A 171 1.48 10.54 -3.10
C GLU A 171 1.55 12.08 -3.02
N ALA A 172 0.82 12.70 -2.08
CA ALA A 172 0.86 14.14 -1.86
C ALA A 172 2.23 14.63 -1.36
N SER A 173 2.87 13.86 -0.47
CA SER A 173 4.22 14.16 0.04
C SER A 173 5.25 14.15 -1.10
N VAL A 174 5.25 13.10 -1.93
CA VAL A 174 6.14 12.99 -3.09
C VAL A 174 5.90 14.15 -4.08
N ALA A 175 4.65 14.48 -4.37
CA ALA A 175 4.32 15.59 -5.27
C ALA A 175 4.79 16.95 -4.72
N ARG A 176 4.62 17.18 -3.40
CA ARG A 176 5.10 18.38 -2.72
C ARG A 176 6.62 18.51 -2.79
N ASP A 177 7.35 17.42 -2.55
CA ASP A 177 8.81 17.42 -2.60
C ASP A 177 9.32 17.68 -4.03
N GLN A 178 8.67 17.08 -5.03
CA GLN A 178 8.98 17.35 -6.44
C GLN A 178 8.73 18.81 -6.83
N LEU A 179 7.61 19.39 -6.37
CA LEU A 179 7.30 20.80 -6.62
C LEU A 179 8.31 21.72 -5.93
N GLN A 180 8.66 21.45 -4.67
CA GLN A 180 9.64 22.24 -3.93
C GLN A 180 11.00 22.19 -4.63
N HIS A 181 11.45 21.00 -5.04
CA HIS A 181 12.67 20.87 -5.83
C HIS A 181 12.64 21.64 -7.15
N ALA A 182 11.50 21.66 -7.86
CA ALA A 182 11.35 22.42 -9.09
C ALA A 182 11.38 23.94 -8.86
N LEU A 183 10.79 24.43 -7.77
CA LEU A 183 10.82 25.84 -7.37
C LEU A 183 12.24 26.27 -6.98
N ASP A 184 12.95 25.47 -6.17
CA ASP A 184 14.33 25.74 -5.78
C ASP A 184 15.27 25.76 -6.99
N ALA A 185 15.10 24.80 -7.91
CA ALA A 185 15.84 24.74 -9.17
C ALA A 185 15.60 26.00 -10.02
N ARG A 186 14.36 26.51 -10.06
CA ARG A 186 14.02 27.72 -10.82
C ARG A 186 14.72 28.95 -10.23
N VAL A 187 14.77 29.09 -8.91
CA VAL A 187 15.48 30.19 -8.26
C VAL A 187 16.96 30.19 -8.65
N LEU A 188 17.63 29.04 -8.56
CA LEU A 188 19.03 28.90 -8.95
C LEU A 188 19.25 29.21 -10.43
N ILE A 189 18.38 28.75 -11.31
CA ILE A 189 18.49 29.02 -12.75
C ILE A 189 18.34 30.51 -13.06
N GLU A 190 17.37 31.20 -12.45
CA GLU A 190 17.18 32.64 -12.67
C GLU A 190 18.34 33.47 -12.11
N GLN A 191 18.88 33.09 -10.95
CA GLN A 191 20.09 33.72 -10.41
C GLN A 191 21.30 33.55 -11.33
N ALA A 192 21.55 32.32 -11.81
CA ALA A 192 22.65 32.05 -12.73
C ALA A 192 22.48 32.79 -14.08
N LYS A 193 21.27 32.85 -14.63
CA LYS A 193 20.97 33.66 -15.82
C LYS A 193 21.34 35.13 -15.59
N GLY A 194 21.01 35.68 -14.42
CA GLY A 194 21.37 37.05 -14.04
C GLY A 194 22.88 37.29 -13.98
N VAL A 195 23.63 36.36 -13.37
CA VAL A 195 25.11 36.42 -13.33
C VAL A 195 25.69 36.40 -14.75
N ILE A 196 25.27 35.45 -15.60
CA ILE A 196 25.76 35.31 -16.97
C ILE A 196 25.42 36.54 -17.81
N ALA A 197 24.17 37.01 -17.74
CA ALA A 197 23.71 38.20 -18.46
C ALA A 197 24.57 39.42 -18.12
N HIS A 198 24.86 39.62 -16.83
CA HIS A 198 25.72 40.71 -16.37
C HIS A 198 27.18 40.56 -16.85
N THR A 199 27.77 39.38 -16.66
CA THR A 199 29.18 39.14 -17.02
C THR A 199 29.43 39.18 -18.53
N ARG A 200 28.47 38.70 -19.33
CA ARG A 200 28.58 38.64 -20.80
C ARG A 200 27.93 39.80 -21.52
N GLN A 201 27.24 40.70 -20.81
CA GLN A 201 26.49 41.82 -21.37
C GLN A 201 25.48 41.35 -22.44
N VAL A 202 24.73 40.29 -22.11
CA VAL A 202 23.69 39.70 -22.97
C VAL A 202 22.34 39.72 -22.25
N ASP A 203 21.25 39.55 -23.01
CA ASP A 203 19.92 39.38 -22.41
C ASP A 203 19.75 38.04 -21.68
N MET A 204 18.69 37.94 -20.88
CA MET A 204 18.38 36.76 -20.07
C MET A 204 18.09 35.51 -20.90
N ASP A 205 17.58 35.67 -22.13
CA ASP A 205 17.27 34.56 -23.03
C ASP A 205 18.54 33.95 -23.62
N THR A 206 19.48 34.80 -24.02
CA THR A 206 20.82 34.40 -24.46
C THR A 206 21.59 33.74 -23.32
N ALA A 207 21.52 34.30 -22.10
CA ALA A 207 22.11 33.69 -20.91
C ALA A 207 21.55 32.29 -20.62
N TRP A 208 20.25 32.08 -20.82
CA TRP A 208 19.63 30.76 -20.70
C TRP A 208 20.11 29.75 -21.74
N VAL A 209 20.30 30.19 -22.98
CA VAL A 209 20.85 29.35 -24.05
C VAL A 209 22.27 28.89 -23.70
N LEU A 210 23.12 29.82 -23.24
CA LEU A 210 24.49 29.52 -22.81
C LEU A 210 24.52 28.50 -21.66
N LEU A 211 23.69 28.72 -20.63
CA LEU A 211 23.58 27.84 -19.48
C LEU A 211 23.15 26.41 -19.90
N ARG A 212 22.14 26.28 -20.76
CA ARG A 212 21.70 24.97 -21.29
C ARG A 212 22.74 24.30 -22.17
N GLN A 213 23.42 25.06 -23.04
CA GLN A 213 24.48 24.52 -23.90
C GLN A 213 25.64 23.97 -23.05
N ARG A 214 26.02 24.66 -21.98
CA ARG A 214 27.03 24.17 -21.04
C ARG A 214 26.60 22.87 -20.38
N ALA A 215 25.39 22.83 -19.83
CA ALA A 215 24.85 21.62 -19.20
C ALA A 215 24.83 20.43 -20.16
N ARG A 216 24.35 20.62 -21.39
CA ARG A 216 24.31 19.56 -22.41
C ARG A 216 25.69 19.08 -22.83
N SER A 217 26.63 19.99 -23.10
CA SER A 217 27.99 19.62 -23.53
C SER A 217 28.77 18.84 -22.47
N HIS A 218 28.38 18.95 -21.19
CA HIS A 218 29.02 18.28 -20.07
C HIS A 218 28.16 17.15 -19.48
N GLN A 219 27.03 16.80 -20.11
CA GLN A 219 26.04 15.82 -19.60
C GLN A 219 25.64 16.08 -18.14
N ALA A 220 25.66 17.35 -17.72
CA ALA A 220 25.36 17.78 -16.35
C ALA A 220 23.91 18.28 -16.25
N ARG A 221 23.37 18.28 -15.03
CA ARG A 221 22.07 18.92 -14.79
C ARG A 221 22.24 20.43 -14.88
N VAL A 222 21.24 21.10 -15.43
CA VAL A 222 21.24 22.57 -15.57
C VAL A 222 21.35 23.26 -14.20
N THR A 223 20.76 22.68 -13.16
CA THR A 223 20.85 23.16 -11.77
C THR A 223 22.27 23.11 -11.22
N ASP A 224 23.06 22.11 -11.60
CA ASP A 224 24.44 21.95 -11.11
C ASP A 224 25.34 22.98 -11.77
N VAL A 225 25.15 23.20 -13.08
CA VAL A 225 25.83 24.28 -13.82
C VAL A 225 25.42 25.65 -13.28
N ALA A 226 24.13 25.86 -13.02
CA ALA A 226 23.63 27.12 -12.44
C ALA A 226 24.29 27.41 -11.09
N ARG A 227 24.36 26.41 -10.21
CA ARG A 227 25.05 26.52 -8.92
C ARG A 227 26.53 26.84 -9.09
N ALA A 228 27.23 26.13 -9.97
CA ALA A 228 28.65 26.39 -10.24
C ALA A 228 28.91 27.79 -10.82
N VAL A 229 27.99 28.36 -11.60
CA VAL A 229 28.04 29.75 -12.05
C VAL A 229 27.88 30.73 -10.89
N ILE A 230 26.88 30.49 -10.03
CA ILE A 230 26.61 31.33 -8.85
C ILE A 230 27.79 31.32 -7.87
N ASP A 231 28.36 30.13 -7.62
CA ASP A 231 29.49 29.93 -6.72
C ASP A 231 30.83 30.43 -7.34
N GLY A 232 30.80 30.91 -8.59
CA GLY A 232 31.99 31.40 -9.30
C GLY A 232 32.98 30.31 -9.72
N LEU A 233 32.59 29.04 -9.63
CA LEU A 233 33.41 27.88 -10.01
C LEU A 233 33.56 27.75 -11.52
N ILE A 234 32.57 28.23 -12.28
CA ILE A 234 32.62 28.29 -13.74
C ILE A 234 32.14 29.65 -14.24
N THR A 235 32.80 30.16 -15.27
CA THR A 235 32.35 31.35 -16.01
C THR A 235 31.92 30.90 -17.39
N LEU A 236 30.69 31.26 -17.78
CA LEU A 236 30.12 30.94 -19.09
C LEU A 236 30.27 32.07 -20.07
#